data_AF-A0A3N6IW09-F1
#
_entry.id   AF-A0A3N6IW09-F1
#
_cell.length_a   1.000
_cell.length_b   1.000
_cell.length_c   1.000
_cell.angle_alpha   90.00
_cell.angle_beta   90.00
_cell.angle_gamma   90.00
#
_symmetry.space_group_name_H-M   'P 1'
#
loop_
_entity.id
_entity.type
_entity.pdbx_description
1 polymer ?
#
loop_
_entity_poly.entity_id
_entity_poly.type
_entity_poly.pdbx_seq_one_letter_code
_entity_poly.pdbx_strand_id
1 'polypeptide(L)'
;MAAPHATSDQPQDRGIFDCDEAHRSPLRSDYERIFDSGLVVLDTNVLLNLYRSNESTRRDMLAALARLRERLWIPHQVLTEFWRNRESATVRHHHATKANEAGTALDKAVKAARTAVTTWLTAVQLKDDEEAAQRTDQDLTELTKAADSLKMFIRAQAECDALKETATTHTDPVLNVLEPLLHGRIGEPLPPDEYDKAVKEAQERADEGIPPGHEDFRTKEPELAAGDYLLWVQLMAEARHRGRDVLLVTGDVKKDWWTSRGYDIPPRPRAELLLELREHARVDLYMLTPSELLRWAEELLELNVDEGSVRDLEQLGEASAAEDFEEGAWTAESLTVFMDELMRRYPSRVKAIVAAAANGGFVDREAVYELAGYDETRRLRGFTQPIGTLSRDLQAVGVLTGGEPFLLTTVYGHAVDPSWAKGFRIPSAVIPLLRSKYEGGSLWQTRDSGEAGSEPSDSD
;
A
#
# COMPACT_ATOMS: atom_id res chain seq x y z
N MET A 1 36.34 -22.46 54.13
CA MET A 1 36.62 -22.36 52.68
C MET A 1 35.35 -21.87 52.01
N ALA A 2 35.28 -20.57 51.76
CA ALA A 2 34.22 -19.94 50.97
C ALA A 2 34.93 -19.26 49.79
N ALA A 3 34.59 -19.67 48.57
CA ALA A 3 35.10 -19.05 47.35
C ALA A 3 34.28 -17.77 47.07
N PRO A 4 34.92 -16.66 46.67
CA PRO A 4 34.18 -15.48 46.25
C PRO A 4 33.69 -15.68 44.82
N HIS A 5 32.38 -15.51 44.61
CA HIS A 5 31.79 -15.28 43.29
C HIS A 5 32.29 -13.93 42.77
N ALA A 6 33.14 -13.97 41.74
CA ALA A 6 33.46 -12.80 40.94
C ALA A 6 32.26 -12.49 40.04
N THR A 7 31.43 -11.53 40.44
CA THR A 7 30.55 -10.80 39.53
C THR A 7 31.44 -9.91 38.68
N SER A 8 31.71 -10.31 37.43
CA SER A 8 32.36 -9.48 36.43
C SER A 8 31.36 -8.44 35.92
N ASP A 9 31.16 -7.38 36.70
CA ASP A 9 30.45 -6.18 36.26
C ASP A 9 31.48 -5.25 35.60
N GLN A 10 31.95 -5.66 34.42
CA GLN A 10 32.72 -4.77 33.54
C GLN A 10 31.71 -4.02 32.68
N PRO A 11 31.72 -2.67 32.65
CA PRO A 11 30.87 -1.92 31.75
C PRO A 11 31.21 -2.36 30.33
N GLN A 12 30.24 -2.95 29.61
CA GLN A 12 30.38 -3.20 28.18
C GLN A 12 30.69 -1.86 27.51
N ASP A 13 31.82 -1.77 26.81
CA ASP A 13 32.16 -0.62 25.98
C ASP A 13 31.05 -0.47 24.93
N ARG A 14 30.13 0.48 25.18
CA ARG A 14 28.98 0.72 24.30
C ARG A 14 29.42 1.54 23.09
N GLY A 15 29.26 0.99 21.90
CA GLY A 15 29.35 1.70 20.63
C GLY A 15 28.10 2.54 20.34
N ILE A 16 28.19 3.45 19.34
CA ILE A 16 27.07 4.33 18.95
C ILE A 16 25.82 3.56 18.51
N PHE A 17 26.00 2.34 18.01
CA PHE A 17 24.89 1.49 17.58
C PHE A 17 24.30 0.70 18.75
N ASP A 18 25.02 0.45 19.84
CA ASP A 18 24.54 -0.38 20.96
C ASP A 18 23.35 0.27 21.72
N CYS A 19 23.09 1.55 21.45
CA CYS A 19 21.92 2.29 21.95
C CYS A 19 20.71 2.23 21.01
N ASP A 20 20.92 2.02 19.71
CA ASP A 20 19.88 2.01 18.67
C ASP A 20 20.41 1.33 17.38
N GLU A 21 20.63 0.02 17.48
CA GLU A 21 21.26 -0.75 16.39
C GLU A 21 20.35 -0.85 15.14
N ALA A 22 19.08 -0.48 15.26
CA ALA A 22 18.15 -0.38 14.13
C ALA A 22 18.58 0.65 13.07
N HIS A 23 19.58 1.48 13.39
CA HIS A 23 20.19 2.42 12.46
C HIS A 23 21.40 1.87 11.70
N ARG A 24 21.86 0.66 12.00
CA ARG A 24 22.96 0.02 11.27
C ARG A 24 22.46 -0.50 9.92
N SER A 25 23.13 -0.11 8.85
CA SER A 25 22.87 -0.65 7.52
C SER A 25 23.47 -2.05 7.37
N PRO A 26 22.76 -3.00 6.75
CA PRO A 26 23.30 -4.31 6.40
C PRO A 26 24.55 -4.21 5.51
N LEU A 27 25.52 -5.08 5.76
CA LEU A 27 26.68 -5.30 4.91
C LEU A 27 26.41 -6.47 3.96
N ARG A 28 27.18 -6.54 2.86
CA ARG A 28 27.17 -7.71 1.96
C ARG A 28 27.38 -9.03 2.72
N SER A 29 28.29 -9.05 3.69
CA SER A 29 28.56 -10.22 4.53
C SER A 29 27.34 -10.67 5.35
N ASP A 30 26.40 -9.76 5.62
CA ASP A 30 25.17 -10.09 6.36
C ASP A 30 24.20 -10.83 5.44
N TYR A 31 24.07 -10.37 4.18
CA TYR A 31 23.32 -11.08 3.16
C TYR A 31 23.95 -12.44 2.80
N GLU A 32 25.27 -12.53 2.72
CA GLU A 32 25.95 -13.83 2.53
C GLU A 32 25.60 -14.82 3.65
N ARG A 33 25.60 -14.37 4.92
CA ARG A 33 25.24 -15.22 6.07
C ARG A 33 23.76 -15.62 6.06
N ILE A 34 22.86 -14.69 5.74
CA ILE A 34 21.42 -14.97 5.75
C ILE A 34 21.01 -15.88 4.60
N PHE A 35 21.61 -15.69 3.43
CA PHE A 35 21.43 -16.60 2.32
C PHE A 35 22.04 -17.95 2.61
N ASP A 36 23.12 -18.07 3.38
CA ASP A 36 23.68 -19.38 3.75
C ASP A 36 22.83 -20.13 4.81
N SER A 37 22.50 -19.46 5.92
CA SER A 37 22.00 -20.13 7.15
C SER A 37 20.75 -19.52 7.78
N GLY A 38 20.24 -18.41 7.24
CA GLY A 38 19.10 -17.67 7.77
C GLY A 38 17.74 -18.37 7.64
N LEU A 39 16.72 -17.76 8.22
CA LEU A 39 15.31 -18.11 8.05
C LEU A 39 14.70 -17.17 7.00
N VAL A 40 14.35 -17.70 5.83
CA VAL A 40 13.71 -16.92 4.75
C VAL A 40 12.20 -17.06 4.88
N VAL A 41 11.54 -15.95 5.18
CA VAL A 41 10.09 -15.87 5.38
C VAL A 41 9.48 -15.13 4.20
N LEU A 42 8.46 -15.70 3.57
CA LEU A 42 7.78 -15.07 2.45
C LEU A 42 6.45 -14.47 2.90
N ASP A 43 6.15 -13.30 2.37
CA ASP A 43 4.83 -12.69 2.44
C ASP A 43 3.85 -13.29 1.39
N THR A 44 2.55 -13.10 1.58
CA THR A 44 1.46 -13.55 0.71
C THR A 44 1.62 -13.04 -0.71
N ASN A 45 1.99 -11.76 -0.87
CA ASN A 45 2.13 -11.13 -2.19
C ASN A 45 3.19 -11.83 -3.06
N VAL A 46 4.24 -12.39 -2.46
CA VAL A 46 5.30 -13.11 -3.17
C VAL A 46 4.73 -14.35 -3.84
N LEU A 47 3.87 -15.09 -3.14
CA LEU A 47 3.20 -16.29 -3.66
C LEU A 47 2.13 -15.94 -4.70
N LEU A 48 1.35 -14.88 -4.48
CA LEU A 48 0.33 -14.41 -5.43
C LEU A 48 0.97 -13.89 -6.72
N ASN A 49 2.13 -13.25 -6.65
CA ASN A 49 2.84 -12.73 -7.81
C ASN A 49 3.30 -13.84 -8.76
N LEU A 50 3.46 -15.08 -8.29
CA LEU A 50 3.70 -16.23 -9.19
C LEU A 50 2.58 -16.39 -10.24
N TYR A 51 1.34 -15.99 -9.93
CA TYR A 51 0.23 -15.98 -10.88
C TYR A 51 0.17 -14.73 -11.76
N ARG A 52 0.66 -13.60 -11.26
CA ARG A 52 0.59 -12.29 -11.93
C ARG A 52 1.78 -12.04 -12.87
N SER A 53 2.92 -12.62 -12.55
CA SER A 53 4.16 -12.51 -13.31
C SER A 53 4.07 -13.18 -14.69
N ASN A 54 4.90 -12.69 -15.62
CA ASN A 54 5.11 -13.35 -16.90
C ASN A 54 5.83 -14.71 -16.74
N GLU A 55 5.93 -15.49 -17.82
CA GLU A 55 6.52 -16.84 -17.76
C GLU A 55 7.97 -16.86 -17.26
N SER A 56 8.83 -15.97 -17.78
CA SER A 56 10.24 -15.88 -17.37
C SER A 56 10.40 -15.51 -15.90
N THR A 57 9.70 -14.47 -15.45
CA THR A 57 9.76 -13.99 -14.07
C THR A 57 9.32 -15.08 -13.09
N ARG A 58 8.22 -15.77 -13.38
CA ARG A 58 7.72 -16.87 -12.56
C ARG A 58 8.75 -17.99 -12.47
N ARG A 59 9.36 -18.38 -13.59
CA ARG A 59 10.39 -19.43 -13.63
C ARG A 59 11.61 -19.04 -12.78
N ASP A 60 12.11 -17.82 -12.94
CA ASP A 60 13.31 -17.35 -12.24
C ASP A 60 13.04 -17.25 -10.72
N MET A 61 11.87 -16.75 -10.33
CA MET A 61 11.44 -16.72 -8.92
C MET A 61 11.31 -18.11 -8.32
N LEU A 62 10.68 -19.06 -9.03
CA LEU A 62 10.60 -20.45 -8.56
C LEU A 62 11.98 -21.11 -8.44
N ALA A 63 12.92 -20.79 -9.34
CA ALA A 63 14.30 -21.27 -9.26
C ALA A 63 15.03 -20.72 -8.02
N ALA A 64 14.87 -19.42 -7.72
CA ALA A 64 15.41 -18.80 -6.52
C ALA A 64 14.84 -19.45 -5.25
N LEU A 65 13.52 -19.61 -5.16
CA LEU A 65 12.86 -20.27 -4.03
C LEU A 65 13.30 -21.74 -3.89
N ALA A 66 13.49 -22.46 -4.99
CA ALA A 66 13.99 -23.83 -4.97
C ALA A 66 15.42 -23.92 -4.41
N ARG A 67 16.31 -22.97 -4.74
CA ARG A 67 17.64 -22.89 -4.13
C ARG A 67 17.57 -22.51 -2.66
N LEU A 68 16.61 -21.69 -2.25
CA LEU A 68 16.39 -21.29 -0.86
C LEU A 68 15.60 -22.31 -0.04
N ARG A 69 15.15 -23.43 -0.62
CA ARG A 69 14.21 -24.39 -0.02
C ARG A 69 14.50 -24.71 1.44
N GLU A 70 15.72 -25.11 1.80
CA GLU A 70 16.03 -25.52 3.18
C GLU A 70 15.97 -24.39 4.22
N ARG A 71 15.90 -23.14 3.75
CA ARG A 71 15.82 -21.93 4.56
C ARG A 71 14.41 -21.34 4.58
N LEU A 72 13.53 -21.76 3.66
CA LEU A 72 12.16 -21.26 3.58
C LEU A 72 11.34 -21.67 4.79
N TRP A 73 10.55 -20.74 5.28
CA TRP A 73 9.45 -20.98 6.19
C TRP A 73 8.29 -20.04 5.90
N ILE A 74 7.08 -20.58 5.90
CA ILE A 74 5.87 -19.84 5.53
C ILE A 74 4.95 -19.77 6.75
N PRO A 75 4.62 -18.57 7.25
CA PRO A 75 3.60 -18.38 8.28
C PRO A 75 2.27 -18.99 7.83
N HIS A 76 1.53 -19.61 8.74
CA HIS A 76 0.20 -20.15 8.41
C HIS A 76 -0.73 -19.05 7.89
N GLN A 77 -0.62 -17.83 8.43
CA GLN A 77 -1.40 -16.68 7.97
C GLN A 77 -1.17 -16.40 6.48
N VAL A 78 0.08 -16.47 6.02
CA VAL A 78 0.44 -16.25 4.61
C VAL A 78 -0.27 -17.23 3.68
N LEU A 79 -0.36 -18.52 4.07
CA LEU A 79 -1.13 -19.49 3.28
C LEU A 79 -2.64 -19.28 3.37
N THR A 80 -3.15 -18.85 4.53
CA THR A 80 -4.57 -18.53 4.70
C THR A 80 -4.99 -17.44 3.72
N GLU A 81 -4.19 -16.38 3.62
CA GLU A 81 -4.42 -15.29 2.69
C GLU A 81 -4.17 -15.68 1.24
N PHE A 82 -3.13 -16.48 0.98
CA PHE A 82 -2.88 -17.01 -0.35
C PHE A 82 -4.11 -17.75 -0.88
N TRP A 83 -4.67 -18.68 -0.11
CA TRP A 83 -5.87 -19.43 -0.52
C TRP A 83 -7.09 -18.52 -0.71
N ARG A 84 -7.28 -17.55 0.18
CA ARG A 84 -8.38 -16.58 0.08
C ARG A 84 -8.29 -15.73 -1.18
N ASN A 85 -7.10 -15.22 -1.49
CA ASN A 85 -6.87 -14.24 -2.54
C ASN A 85 -6.62 -14.88 -3.91
N ARG A 86 -6.08 -16.11 -3.95
CA ARG A 86 -5.80 -16.86 -5.19
C ARG A 86 -7.04 -17.00 -6.07
N GLU A 87 -8.22 -17.20 -5.49
CA GLU A 87 -9.46 -17.36 -6.27
C GLU A 87 -9.92 -16.07 -6.95
N SER A 88 -9.35 -14.92 -6.61
CA SER A 88 -9.65 -13.65 -7.29
C SER A 88 -9.26 -13.71 -8.77
N ALA A 89 -10.13 -13.15 -9.62
CA ALA A 89 -9.83 -12.93 -11.03
C ALA A 89 -8.58 -12.05 -11.24
N THR A 90 -8.30 -11.11 -10.33
CA THR A 90 -7.12 -10.23 -10.40
C THR A 90 -5.80 -10.97 -10.14
N VAL A 91 -5.87 -12.19 -9.59
CA VAL A 91 -4.71 -13.08 -9.39
C VAL A 91 -4.70 -14.16 -10.46
N ARG A 92 -5.70 -15.06 -10.47
CA ARG A 92 -5.74 -16.22 -11.39
C ARG A 92 -5.87 -15.86 -12.86
N HIS A 93 -6.51 -14.74 -13.15
CA HIS A 93 -6.76 -14.25 -14.51
C HIS A 93 -6.13 -12.87 -14.71
N HIS A 94 -5.02 -12.57 -14.02
CA HIS A 94 -4.36 -11.27 -14.06
C HIS A 94 -4.09 -10.79 -15.50
N HIS A 95 -3.35 -11.58 -16.27
CA HIS A 95 -2.99 -11.25 -17.66
C HIS A 95 -4.21 -11.01 -18.56
N ALA A 96 -5.24 -11.86 -18.45
CA ALA A 96 -6.48 -11.69 -19.20
C ALA A 96 -7.25 -10.44 -18.78
N THR A 97 -7.27 -10.14 -17.47
CA THR A 97 -7.93 -8.95 -16.91
C THR A 97 -7.24 -7.68 -17.40
N LYS A 98 -5.91 -7.59 -17.27
CA LYS A 98 -5.12 -6.44 -17.76
C LYS A 98 -5.23 -6.29 -19.28
N ALA A 99 -5.26 -7.39 -20.04
CA ALA A 99 -5.49 -7.35 -21.49
C ALA A 99 -6.87 -6.77 -21.85
N ASN A 100 -7.92 -7.14 -21.12
CA ASN A 100 -9.27 -6.62 -21.33
C ASN A 100 -9.40 -5.13 -20.93
N GLU A 101 -8.75 -4.73 -19.84
CA GLU A 101 -8.67 -3.32 -19.43
C GLU A 101 -7.98 -2.47 -20.50
N ALA A 102 -6.81 -2.91 -20.97
CA ALA A 102 -6.07 -2.25 -22.05
C ALA A 102 -6.91 -2.18 -23.34
N GLY A 103 -7.60 -3.26 -23.70
CA GLY A 103 -8.51 -3.27 -24.86
C GLY A 103 -9.66 -2.28 -24.73
N THR A 104 -10.26 -2.19 -23.55
CA THR A 104 -11.34 -1.23 -23.25
C THR A 104 -10.83 0.21 -23.29
N ALA A 105 -9.61 0.46 -22.79
CA ALA A 105 -8.98 1.78 -22.85
C ALA A 105 -8.69 2.21 -24.30
N LEU A 106 -8.19 1.29 -25.13
CA LEU A 106 -7.99 1.54 -26.57
C LEU A 106 -9.31 1.86 -27.28
N ASP A 107 -10.39 1.12 -26.98
CA ASP A 107 -11.72 1.40 -27.56
C ASP A 107 -12.24 2.79 -27.17
N LYS A 108 -12.05 3.19 -25.90
CA LYS A 108 -12.38 4.54 -25.42
C LYS A 108 -11.56 5.61 -26.14
N ALA A 109 -10.25 5.41 -26.31
CA ALA A 109 -9.37 6.34 -27.00
C ALA A 109 -9.77 6.55 -28.46
N VAL A 110 -10.07 5.46 -29.19
CA VAL A 110 -10.57 5.52 -30.58
C VAL A 110 -11.89 6.27 -30.66
N LYS A 111 -12.83 6.00 -29.75
CA LYS A 111 -14.12 6.70 -29.69
C LYS A 111 -13.95 8.20 -29.40
N ALA A 112 -13.04 8.56 -28.50
CA ALA A 112 -12.74 9.96 -28.19
C ALA A 112 -12.14 10.68 -29.40
N ALA A 113 -11.18 10.07 -30.09
CA ALA A 113 -10.59 10.62 -31.32
C ALA A 113 -11.66 10.83 -32.41
N ARG A 114 -12.54 9.84 -32.63
CA ARG A 114 -13.66 9.96 -33.57
C ARG A 114 -14.57 11.12 -33.21
N THR A 115 -14.95 11.24 -31.94
CA THR A 115 -15.81 12.32 -31.45
C THR A 115 -15.18 13.70 -31.66
N ALA A 116 -13.88 13.84 -31.37
CA ALA A 116 -13.15 15.08 -31.56
C ALA A 116 -13.13 15.51 -33.03
N VAL A 117 -12.82 14.57 -33.95
CA VAL A 117 -12.80 14.83 -35.40
C VAL A 117 -14.19 15.20 -35.92
N THR A 118 -15.25 14.46 -35.53
CA THR A 118 -16.63 14.78 -35.93
C THR A 118 -17.10 16.14 -35.41
N THR A 119 -16.71 16.49 -34.18
CA THR A 119 -17.03 17.80 -33.58
C THR A 119 -16.34 18.92 -34.34
N TRP A 120 -15.06 18.75 -34.67
CA TRP A 120 -14.31 19.72 -35.48
C TRP A 120 -14.94 19.91 -36.86
N LEU A 121 -15.20 18.83 -37.62
CA LEU A 121 -15.86 18.89 -38.94
C LEU A 121 -17.17 19.66 -38.91
N THR A 122 -17.97 19.45 -37.86
CA THR A 122 -19.24 20.16 -37.67
C THR A 122 -19.01 21.63 -37.38
N ALA A 123 -18.06 21.97 -36.50
CA ALA A 123 -17.75 23.35 -36.11
C ALA A 123 -17.22 24.19 -37.28
N VAL A 124 -16.46 23.58 -38.19
CA VAL A 124 -15.93 24.26 -39.39
C VAL A 124 -16.80 24.11 -40.64
N GLN A 125 -18.00 23.52 -40.50
CA GLN A 125 -18.96 23.31 -41.59
C GLN A 125 -18.43 22.50 -42.79
N LEU A 126 -17.42 21.63 -42.56
CA LEU A 126 -16.85 20.73 -43.57
C LEU A 126 -17.51 19.34 -43.56
N LYS A 127 -18.65 19.19 -42.87
CA LYS A 127 -19.33 17.90 -42.76
C LYS A 127 -19.87 17.39 -44.11
N ASP A 128 -20.30 18.31 -44.97
CA ASP A 128 -20.82 18.02 -46.32
C ASP A 128 -19.73 18.17 -47.40
N ASP A 129 -18.48 18.45 -47.02
CA ASP A 129 -17.34 18.46 -47.92
C ASP A 129 -16.87 17.01 -48.14
N GLU A 130 -17.08 16.49 -49.35
CA GLU A 130 -16.81 15.08 -49.67
C GLU A 130 -15.33 14.71 -49.48
N GLU A 131 -14.39 15.58 -49.83
CA GLU A 131 -12.95 15.31 -49.72
C GLU A 131 -12.49 15.26 -48.25
N ALA A 132 -12.89 16.25 -47.45
CA ALA A 132 -12.56 16.32 -46.03
C ALA A 132 -13.24 15.20 -45.24
N ALA A 133 -14.52 14.91 -45.52
CA ALA A 133 -15.25 13.82 -44.88
C ALA A 133 -14.66 12.45 -45.24
N GLN A 134 -14.33 12.22 -46.51
CA GLN A 134 -13.71 10.96 -46.95
C GLN A 134 -12.33 10.76 -46.34
N ARG A 135 -11.50 11.81 -46.32
CA ARG A 135 -10.15 11.73 -45.74
C ARG A 135 -10.20 11.43 -44.24
N THR A 136 -11.04 12.13 -43.50
CA THR A 136 -11.17 11.92 -42.05
C THR A 136 -11.75 10.54 -41.71
N ASP A 137 -12.72 10.03 -42.48
CA ASP A 137 -13.23 8.68 -42.29
C ASP A 137 -12.18 7.60 -42.58
N GLN A 138 -11.35 7.80 -43.63
CA GLN A 138 -10.23 6.92 -43.94
C GLN A 138 -9.21 6.88 -42.79
N ASP A 139 -8.77 8.03 -42.30
CA ASP A 139 -7.77 8.10 -41.23
C ASP A 139 -8.32 7.54 -39.89
N LEU A 140 -9.61 7.77 -39.59
CA LEU A 140 -10.27 7.16 -38.43
C LEU A 140 -10.46 5.64 -38.55
N THR A 141 -10.63 5.14 -39.77
CA THR A 141 -10.68 3.71 -40.07
C THR A 141 -9.31 3.07 -39.85
N GLU A 142 -8.23 3.69 -40.34
CA GLU A 142 -6.86 3.22 -40.10
C GLU A 142 -6.48 3.27 -38.62
N LEU A 143 -6.89 4.32 -37.89
CA LEU A 143 -6.73 4.39 -36.43
C LEU A 143 -7.42 3.22 -35.72
N THR A 144 -8.64 2.88 -36.16
CA THR A 144 -9.41 1.77 -35.59
C THR A 144 -8.70 0.43 -35.85
N LYS A 145 -8.22 0.21 -37.09
CA LYS A 145 -7.44 -0.99 -37.45
C LYS A 145 -6.16 -1.12 -36.64
N ALA A 146 -5.43 -0.02 -36.44
CA ALA A 146 -4.21 -0.01 -35.64
C ALA A 146 -4.51 -0.39 -34.18
N ALA A 147 -5.57 0.17 -33.60
CA ALA A 147 -6.03 -0.19 -32.26
C ALA A 147 -6.46 -1.67 -32.17
N ASP A 148 -7.17 -2.19 -33.17
CA ASP A 148 -7.54 -3.61 -33.24
C ASP A 148 -6.31 -4.53 -33.33
N SER A 149 -5.30 -4.15 -34.12
CA SER A 149 -4.03 -4.89 -34.21
C SER A 149 -3.30 -4.93 -32.87
N LEU A 150 -3.27 -3.81 -32.14
CA LEU A 150 -2.67 -3.77 -30.79
C LEU A 150 -3.45 -4.65 -29.81
N LYS A 151 -4.79 -4.60 -29.83
CA LYS A 151 -5.63 -5.47 -29.00
C LYS A 151 -5.38 -6.95 -29.28
N MET A 152 -5.21 -7.35 -30.55
CA MET A 152 -4.88 -8.73 -30.90
C MET A 152 -3.53 -9.16 -30.33
N PHE A 153 -2.51 -8.31 -30.47
CA PHE A 153 -1.18 -8.59 -29.90
C PHE A 153 -1.23 -8.73 -28.38
N ILE A 154 -1.89 -7.79 -27.69
CA ILE A 154 -2.03 -7.81 -26.22
C ILE A 154 -2.73 -9.09 -25.74
N ARG A 155 -3.81 -9.52 -26.43
CA ARG A 155 -4.51 -10.76 -26.11
C ARG A 155 -3.64 -11.99 -26.33
N ALA A 156 -2.92 -12.04 -27.46
CA ALA A 156 -2.02 -13.15 -27.75
C ALA A 156 -0.90 -13.27 -26.70
N GLN A 157 -0.30 -12.15 -26.29
CA GLN A 157 0.71 -12.14 -25.25
C GLN A 157 0.13 -12.57 -23.89
N ALA A 158 -1.06 -12.07 -23.53
CA ALA A 158 -1.73 -12.50 -22.30
C ALA A 158 -2.05 -13.99 -22.28
N GLU A 159 -2.36 -14.61 -23.43
CA GLU A 159 -2.54 -16.07 -23.54
C GLU A 159 -1.23 -16.86 -23.38
N CYS A 160 -0.09 -16.30 -23.81
CA CYS A 160 1.23 -16.89 -23.59
C CYS A 160 1.62 -16.86 -22.12
N ASP A 161 1.42 -15.73 -21.43
CA ASP A 161 1.79 -15.56 -20.03
C ASP A 161 0.79 -16.20 -19.05
N ALA A 162 -0.45 -16.43 -19.50
CA ALA A 162 -1.50 -17.03 -18.71
C ALA A 162 -1.18 -18.48 -18.31
N LEU A 163 -1.35 -18.75 -17.03
CA LEU A 163 -1.35 -20.10 -16.50
C LEU A 163 -2.61 -20.85 -16.93
N LYS A 164 -2.43 -22.01 -17.56
CA LYS A 164 -3.51 -22.91 -17.92
C LYS A 164 -3.84 -23.83 -16.75
N GLU A 165 -5.07 -24.34 -16.72
CA GLU A 165 -5.51 -25.38 -15.78
C GLU A 165 -5.43 -25.01 -14.29
N THR A 166 -5.46 -23.72 -13.97
CA THR A 166 -5.43 -23.20 -12.58
C THR A 166 -6.75 -23.37 -11.81
N ALA A 167 -7.83 -23.78 -12.49
CA ALA A 167 -9.14 -23.98 -11.87
C ALA A 167 -9.17 -25.20 -10.93
N THR A 168 -8.33 -26.20 -11.20
CA THR A 168 -8.26 -27.43 -10.41
C THR A 168 -6.89 -27.53 -9.74
N THR A 169 -6.85 -27.78 -8.44
CA THR A 169 -5.62 -27.67 -7.66
C THR A 169 -4.51 -28.63 -8.10
N HIS A 170 -4.84 -29.85 -8.51
CA HIS A 170 -3.85 -30.86 -8.93
C HIS A 170 -3.34 -30.67 -10.37
N THR A 171 -3.98 -29.82 -11.17
CA THR A 171 -3.51 -29.43 -12.51
C THR A 171 -2.85 -28.06 -12.49
N ASP A 172 -2.91 -27.33 -11.37
CA ASP A 172 -2.36 -26.00 -11.28
C ASP A 172 -0.82 -26.05 -11.31
N PRO A 173 -0.17 -25.43 -12.31
CA PRO A 173 1.28 -25.48 -12.47
C PRO A 173 2.07 -24.79 -11.35
N VAL A 174 1.51 -23.77 -10.70
CA VAL A 174 2.14 -23.10 -9.56
C VAL A 174 2.01 -23.97 -8.31
N LEU A 175 0.83 -24.52 -8.04
CA LEU A 175 0.64 -25.41 -6.87
C LEU A 175 1.47 -26.69 -6.98
N ASN A 176 1.58 -27.26 -8.18
CA ASN A 176 2.40 -28.46 -8.43
C ASN A 176 3.89 -28.25 -8.11
N VAL A 177 4.38 -27.00 -8.15
CA VAL A 177 5.74 -26.65 -7.73
C VAL A 177 5.79 -26.25 -6.25
N LEU A 178 4.82 -25.46 -5.79
CA LEU A 178 4.78 -24.96 -4.41
C LEU A 178 4.56 -26.07 -3.39
N GLU A 179 3.71 -27.06 -3.66
CA GLU A 179 3.42 -28.14 -2.72
C GLU A 179 4.69 -28.88 -2.25
N PRO A 180 5.52 -29.47 -3.13
CA PRO A 180 6.75 -30.15 -2.70
C PRO A 180 7.83 -29.17 -2.19
N LEU A 181 7.81 -27.92 -2.66
CA LEU A 181 8.75 -26.88 -2.23
C LEU A 181 8.51 -26.48 -0.77
N LEU A 182 7.25 -26.27 -0.40
CA LEU A 182 6.82 -25.80 0.92
C LEU A 182 6.52 -26.93 1.91
N HIS A 183 6.48 -28.18 1.45
CA HIS A 183 6.23 -29.34 2.31
C HIS A 183 7.16 -29.36 3.53
N GLY A 184 6.58 -29.42 4.74
CA GLY A 184 7.31 -29.40 6.01
C GLY A 184 7.91 -28.05 6.41
N ARG A 185 7.53 -26.96 5.74
CA ARG A 185 8.05 -25.59 5.95
C ARG A 185 6.96 -24.58 6.23
N ILE A 186 5.78 -25.04 6.61
CA ILE A 186 4.62 -24.22 6.91
C ILE A 186 4.46 -24.20 8.43
N GLY A 187 4.29 -23.01 9.01
CA GLY A 187 4.01 -22.85 10.43
C GLY A 187 2.64 -23.41 10.81
N GLU A 188 2.48 -23.74 12.08
CA GLU A 188 1.17 -24.15 12.63
C GLU A 188 0.22 -22.95 12.71
N PRO A 189 -1.11 -23.16 12.59
CA PRO A 189 -2.08 -22.13 12.90
C PRO A 189 -1.97 -21.70 14.37
N LEU A 190 -2.26 -20.42 14.64
CA LEU A 190 -2.43 -19.99 16.02
C LEU A 190 -3.63 -20.72 16.65
N PRO A 191 -3.52 -21.18 17.91
CA PRO A 191 -4.68 -21.65 18.68
C PRO A 191 -5.79 -20.58 18.68
N PRO A 192 -7.08 -20.95 18.67
CA PRO A 192 -8.18 -19.99 18.58
C PRO A 192 -8.12 -18.88 19.63
N ASP A 193 -7.72 -19.19 20.86
CA ASP A 193 -7.62 -18.20 21.94
C ASP A 193 -6.40 -17.27 21.80
N GLU A 194 -5.32 -17.73 21.18
CA GLU A 194 -4.16 -16.89 20.83
C GLU A 194 -4.46 -16.03 19.60
N TYR A 195 -5.19 -16.57 18.63
CA TYR A 195 -5.67 -15.85 17.46
C TYR A 195 -6.56 -14.67 17.87
N ASP A 196 -7.58 -14.90 18.69
CA ASP A 196 -8.49 -13.83 19.16
C ASP A 196 -7.74 -12.74 19.94
N LYS A 197 -6.74 -13.12 20.74
CA LYS A 197 -5.86 -12.17 21.44
C LYS A 197 -5.03 -11.36 20.45
N ALA A 198 -4.41 -12.01 19.46
CA ALA A 198 -3.58 -11.35 18.46
C ALA A 198 -4.41 -10.38 17.60
N VAL A 199 -5.65 -10.71 17.24
CA VAL A 199 -6.54 -9.80 16.51
C VAL A 199 -6.90 -8.57 17.37
N LYS A 200 -7.18 -8.76 18.66
CA LYS A 200 -7.45 -7.63 19.58
C LYS A 200 -6.23 -6.74 19.75
N GLU A 201 -5.05 -7.33 19.90
CA GLU A 201 -3.80 -6.60 20.01
C GLU A 201 -3.46 -5.85 18.71
N ALA A 202 -3.70 -6.45 17.54
CA ALA A 202 -3.53 -5.79 16.25
C ALA A 202 -4.37 -4.50 16.16
N GLN A 203 -5.61 -4.54 16.64
CA GLN A 203 -6.48 -3.35 16.69
C GLN A 203 -5.93 -2.27 17.62
N GLU A 204 -5.46 -2.65 18.82
CA GLU A 204 -4.88 -1.71 19.79
C GLU A 204 -3.60 -1.06 19.24
N ARG A 205 -2.72 -1.86 18.62
CA ARG A 205 -1.53 -1.39 17.90
C ARG A 205 -1.89 -0.44 16.75
N ALA A 206 -2.97 -0.75 16.02
CA ALA A 206 -3.43 0.10 14.93
C ALA A 206 -3.93 1.46 15.41
N ASP A 207 -4.65 1.51 16.53
CA ASP A 207 -5.11 2.75 17.17
C ASP A 207 -3.93 3.63 17.64
N GLU A 208 -2.81 3.00 18.03
CA GLU A 208 -1.57 3.66 18.45
C GLU A 208 -0.58 3.93 17.31
N GLY A 209 -0.85 3.45 16.09
CA GLY A 209 0.03 3.58 14.92
C GLY A 209 1.32 2.75 15.00
N ILE A 210 1.28 1.65 15.76
CA ILE A 210 2.40 0.72 15.92
C ILE A 210 2.39 -0.28 14.75
N PRO A 211 3.51 -0.43 14.00
CA PRO A 211 3.60 -1.38 12.89
C PRO A 211 3.70 -2.85 13.35
N PRO A 212 3.47 -3.84 12.47
CA PRO A 212 2.96 -3.71 11.09
C PRO A 212 1.42 -3.76 11.02
N GLY A 213 0.86 -3.34 9.88
CA GLY A 213 -0.56 -3.57 9.53
C GLY A 213 -1.59 -2.57 10.04
N HIS A 214 -1.18 -1.39 10.53
CA HIS A 214 -2.12 -0.43 11.10
C HIS A 214 -2.95 0.31 10.05
N GLU A 215 -2.45 0.42 8.82
CA GLU A 215 -3.15 1.09 7.72
C GLU A 215 -4.42 0.33 7.29
N ASP A 216 -4.41 -1.00 7.36
CA ASP A 216 -5.52 -1.86 6.93
C ASP A 216 -6.78 -1.74 7.81
N PHE A 217 -6.60 -1.41 9.09
CA PHE A 217 -7.71 -1.19 10.04
C PHE A 217 -8.55 0.05 9.71
N ARG A 218 -8.10 0.90 8.78
CA ARG A 218 -8.88 2.05 8.31
C ARG A 218 -10.00 1.66 7.36
N THR A 219 -9.86 0.53 6.65
CA THR A 219 -10.75 0.17 5.53
C THR A 219 -11.35 -1.22 5.66
N LYS A 220 -10.76 -2.11 6.47
CA LYS A 220 -11.17 -3.53 6.58
C LYS A 220 -11.72 -3.87 7.96
N GLU A 221 -12.49 -4.95 8.04
CA GLU A 221 -12.93 -5.55 9.30
C GLU A 221 -11.72 -6.08 10.10
N PRO A 222 -11.74 -6.06 11.45
CA PRO A 222 -10.57 -6.37 12.27
C PRO A 222 -9.88 -7.70 11.96
N GLU A 223 -10.64 -8.76 11.71
CA GLU A 223 -10.12 -10.10 11.38
C GLU A 223 -9.39 -10.13 10.03
N LEU A 224 -9.81 -9.29 9.09
CA LEU A 224 -9.18 -9.16 7.77
C LEU A 224 -8.01 -8.16 7.80
N ALA A 225 -8.08 -7.15 8.67
CA ALA A 225 -7.06 -6.13 8.85
C ALA A 225 -5.85 -6.62 9.65
N ALA A 226 -6.03 -7.60 10.55
CA ALA A 226 -4.97 -8.13 11.40
C ALA A 226 -3.94 -9.02 10.67
N GLY A 227 -4.06 -9.23 9.35
CA GLY A 227 -3.23 -10.16 8.58
C GLY A 227 -1.73 -9.96 8.74
N ASP A 228 -1.26 -8.72 8.55
CA ASP A 228 0.14 -8.34 8.71
C ASP A 228 0.67 -8.62 10.12
N TYR A 229 -0.14 -8.32 11.15
CA TYR A 229 0.26 -8.57 12.54
C TYR A 229 0.29 -10.07 12.86
N LEU A 230 -0.67 -10.84 12.36
CA LEU A 230 -0.70 -12.30 12.53
C LEU A 230 0.52 -12.97 11.87
N LEU A 231 0.92 -12.50 10.67
CA LEU A 231 2.16 -12.89 10.03
C LEU A 231 3.36 -12.60 10.94
N TRP A 232 3.42 -11.38 11.47
CA TRP A 232 4.50 -10.91 12.33
C TRP A 232 4.63 -11.74 13.62
N VAL A 233 3.53 -12.02 14.31
CA VAL A 233 3.49 -12.86 15.52
C VAL A 233 4.06 -14.26 15.24
N GLN A 234 3.63 -14.88 14.13
CA GLN A 234 4.11 -16.21 13.75
C GLN A 234 5.60 -16.19 13.38
N LEU A 235 6.05 -15.16 12.65
CA LEU A 235 7.46 -14.95 12.31
C LEU A 235 8.33 -14.84 13.56
N MET A 236 7.94 -14.01 14.53
CA MET A 236 8.70 -13.84 15.78
C MET A 236 8.80 -15.15 16.57
N ALA A 237 7.71 -15.92 16.62
CA ALA A 237 7.69 -17.21 17.31
C ALA A 237 8.65 -18.22 16.66
N GLU A 238 8.63 -18.34 15.33
CA GLU A 238 9.52 -19.25 14.60
C GLU A 238 10.99 -18.80 14.67
N ALA A 239 11.24 -17.50 14.55
CA ALA A 239 12.57 -16.92 14.67
C ALA A 239 13.19 -17.23 16.04
N ARG A 240 12.40 -17.08 17.12
CA ARG A 240 12.80 -17.45 18.48
C ARG A 240 13.04 -18.94 18.62
N HIS A 241 12.20 -19.78 18.00
CA HIS A 241 12.34 -21.24 18.05
C HIS A 241 13.64 -21.72 17.40
N ARG A 242 13.99 -21.16 16.23
CA ARG A 242 15.20 -21.56 15.47
C ARG A 242 16.46 -20.83 15.88
N GLY A 243 16.36 -19.65 16.48
CA GLY A 243 17.50 -18.79 16.83
C GLY A 243 18.32 -18.39 15.60
N ARG A 244 17.65 -18.06 14.50
CA ARG A 244 18.26 -17.66 13.21
C ARG A 244 17.78 -16.28 12.81
N ASP A 245 18.68 -15.51 12.20
CA ASP A 245 18.35 -14.23 11.57
C ASP A 245 17.30 -14.43 10.48
N VAL A 246 16.41 -13.45 10.36
CA VAL A 246 15.21 -13.53 9.51
C VAL A 246 15.37 -12.64 8.30
N LEU A 247 15.16 -13.22 7.12
CA LEU A 247 14.96 -12.50 5.88
C LEU A 247 13.47 -12.54 5.53
N LEU A 248 12.76 -11.44 5.75
CA LEU A 248 11.38 -11.28 5.28
C LEU A 248 11.38 -10.77 3.84
N VAL A 249 10.81 -11.55 2.92
CA VAL A 249 10.60 -11.14 1.53
C VAL A 249 9.17 -10.66 1.38
N THR A 250 9.00 -9.37 1.11
CA THR A 250 7.68 -8.74 0.92
C THR A 250 7.70 -7.81 -0.27
N GLY A 251 6.70 -7.92 -1.14
CA GLY A 251 6.45 -6.95 -2.21
C GLY A 251 5.76 -5.68 -1.73
N ASP A 252 5.39 -5.62 -0.46
CA ASP A 252 4.72 -4.48 0.14
C ASP A 252 5.77 -3.45 0.59
N VAL A 253 5.75 -2.26 -0.02
CA VAL A 253 6.63 -1.12 0.34
C VAL A 253 5.91 -0.08 1.20
N LYS A 254 4.81 -0.47 1.86
CA LYS A 254 4.06 0.39 2.81
C LYS A 254 4.95 0.97 3.89
N LYS A 255 4.53 2.13 4.39
CA LYS A 255 5.17 2.84 5.52
C LYS A 255 5.17 2.03 6.81
N ASP A 256 4.29 1.03 6.91
CA ASP A 256 4.14 0.14 8.05
C ASP A 256 5.31 -0.81 8.18
N TRP A 257 5.88 -1.22 7.06
CA TRP A 257 7.02 -2.13 7.00
C TRP A 257 8.33 -1.38 6.77
N TRP A 258 8.27 -0.29 5.99
CA TRP A 258 9.43 0.43 5.51
C TRP A 258 9.45 1.90 5.94
N THR A 259 10.64 2.36 6.33
CA THR A 259 10.94 3.79 6.43
C THR A 259 11.48 4.26 5.10
N SER A 260 10.67 5.00 4.34
CA SER A 260 11.15 5.70 3.15
C SER A 260 12.28 6.65 3.52
N ARG A 261 13.35 6.61 2.73
CA ARG A 261 14.41 7.61 2.76
C ARG A 261 14.24 8.43 1.47
N GLY A 262 14.73 9.68 1.44
CA GLY A 262 14.49 10.60 0.31
C GLY A 262 14.83 10.00 -1.06
N TYR A 263 14.44 10.67 -2.15
CA TYR A 263 14.30 10.14 -3.52
C TYR A 263 15.35 9.13 -4.05
N ASP A 264 16.61 9.14 -3.58
CA ASP A 264 17.68 8.26 -4.07
C ASP A 264 18.18 7.21 -3.06
N ILE A 265 17.59 7.11 -1.87
CA ILE A 265 18.05 6.18 -0.82
C ILE A 265 17.05 5.03 -0.68
N PRO A 266 17.48 3.76 -0.83
CA PRO A 266 16.61 2.61 -0.62
C PRO A 266 15.89 2.67 0.74
N PRO A 267 14.60 2.26 0.77
CA PRO A 267 13.87 2.17 2.02
C PRO A 267 14.56 1.19 2.96
N ARG A 268 14.44 1.44 4.27
CA ARG A 268 14.93 0.51 5.29
C ARG A 268 13.76 -0.05 6.09
N PRO A 269 13.88 -1.23 6.71
CA PRO A 269 12.87 -1.71 7.65
C PRO A 269 12.61 -0.69 8.77
N ARG A 270 11.36 -0.59 9.24
CA ARG A 270 10.97 0.25 10.39
C ARG A 270 11.73 -0.18 11.64
N ALA A 271 12.33 0.78 12.34
CA ALA A 271 13.20 0.51 13.49
C ALA A 271 12.49 -0.29 14.57
N GLU A 272 11.21 0.00 14.76
CA GLU A 272 10.30 -0.69 15.67
C GLU A 272 10.29 -2.21 15.44
N LEU A 273 10.28 -2.66 14.17
CA LEU A 273 10.27 -4.08 13.82
C LEU A 273 11.60 -4.78 14.14
N LEU A 274 12.74 -4.11 13.88
CA LEU A 274 14.06 -4.67 14.22
C LEU A 274 14.22 -4.81 15.73
N LEU A 275 13.80 -3.79 16.49
CA LEU A 275 13.89 -3.78 17.95
C LEU A 275 12.97 -4.84 18.56
N GLU A 276 11.72 -4.92 18.09
CA GLU A 276 10.75 -5.89 18.59
C GLU A 276 11.20 -7.33 18.33
N LEU A 277 11.68 -7.66 17.12
CA LEU A 277 12.18 -9.00 16.82
C LEU A 277 13.41 -9.35 17.68
N ARG A 278 14.32 -8.40 17.90
CA ARG A 278 15.49 -8.63 18.77
C ARG A 278 15.10 -8.84 20.23
N GLU A 279 14.15 -8.07 20.74
CA GLU A 279 13.66 -8.22 22.10
C GLU A 279 13.04 -9.61 22.32
N HIS A 280 12.23 -10.07 21.36
CA HIS A 280 11.47 -11.32 21.48
C HIS A 280 12.27 -12.58 21.10
N ALA A 281 13.12 -12.49 20.07
CA ALA A 281 13.80 -13.64 19.47
C ALA A 281 15.33 -13.58 19.54
N ARG A 282 15.93 -12.42 19.89
CA ARG A 282 17.39 -12.20 19.94
C ARG A 282 18.12 -12.48 18.62
N VAL A 283 17.45 -12.17 17.51
CA VAL A 283 17.96 -12.34 16.15
C VAL A 283 17.72 -11.08 15.33
N ASP A 284 18.41 -10.94 14.20
CA ASP A 284 18.33 -9.77 13.34
C ASP A 284 17.24 -9.91 12.27
N LEU A 285 16.59 -8.80 11.94
CA LEU A 285 15.64 -8.69 10.83
C LEU A 285 16.32 -8.07 9.61
N TYR A 286 16.15 -8.72 8.47
CA TYR A 286 16.46 -8.21 7.14
C TYR A 286 15.19 -8.29 6.29
N MET A 287 15.00 -7.32 5.41
CA MET A 287 13.89 -7.33 4.47
C MET A 287 14.40 -7.11 3.07
N LEU A 288 13.79 -7.80 2.11
CA LEU A 288 14.02 -7.61 0.68
C LEU A 288 12.68 -7.61 -0.05
N THR A 289 12.60 -6.83 -1.12
CA THR A 289 11.55 -6.97 -2.12
C THR A 289 11.79 -8.22 -2.98
N PRO A 290 10.78 -8.75 -3.69
CA PRO A 290 10.96 -9.89 -4.59
C PRO A 290 11.99 -9.64 -5.69
N SER A 291 12.08 -8.40 -6.21
CA SER A 291 13.09 -8.02 -7.20
C SER A 291 14.50 -8.01 -6.61
N GLU A 292 14.68 -7.49 -5.40
CA GLU A 292 15.97 -7.55 -4.71
C GLU A 292 16.38 -8.98 -4.33
N LEU A 293 15.42 -9.83 -3.95
CA LEU A 293 15.67 -11.26 -3.72
C LEU A 293 16.28 -11.91 -4.98
N LEU A 294 15.72 -11.62 -6.16
CA LEU A 294 16.25 -12.14 -7.42
C LEU A 294 17.67 -11.65 -7.72
N ARG A 295 17.96 -10.36 -7.50
CA ARG A 295 19.32 -9.80 -7.68
C ARG A 295 20.34 -10.48 -6.76
N TRP A 296 20.00 -10.63 -5.49
CA TRP A 296 20.86 -11.34 -4.54
C TRP A 296 20.98 -12.83 -4.86
N ALA A 297 19.92 -13.46 -5.35
CA ALA A 297 19.94 -14.86 -5.75
C ALA A 297 20.83 -15.10 -7.00
N GLU A 298 20.85 -14.18 -7.95
CA GLU A 298 21.81 -14.22 -9.07
C GLU A 298 23.26 -14.19 -8.57
N GLU A 299 23.58 -13.23 -7.69
CA GLU A 299 24.95 -13.06 -7.17
C GLU A 299 25.40 -14.20 -6.23
N LEU A 300 24.53 -14.65 -5.34
CA LEU A 300 24.91 -15.55 -4.23
C LEU A 300 24.55 -17.02 -4.47
N LEU A 301 23.63 -17.31 -5.39
CA LEU A 301 23.16 -18.68 -5.64
C LEU A 301 23.53 -19.19 -7.04
N GLU A 302 24.34 -18.44 -7.80
CA GLU A 302 24.79 -18.77 -9.16
C GLU A 302 23.61 -19.10 -10.09
N LEU A 303 22.55 -18.28 -10.01
CA LEU A 303 21.38 -18.38 -10.89
C LEU A 303 21.53 -17.41 -12.07
N ASN A 304 21.11 -17.83 -13.25
CA ASN A 304 20.99 -16.93 -14.40
C ASN A 304 19.59 -16.31 -14.39
N VAL A 305 19.47 -15.07 -13.95
CA VAL A 305 18.20 -14.35 -13.84
C VAL A 305 18.06 -13.41 -15.04
N ASP A 306 16.88 -13.36 -15.64
CA ASP A 306 16.63 -12.40 -16.72
C ASP A 306 16.43 -10.98 -16.15
N GLU A 307 17.08 -9.97 -16.73
CA GLU A 307 16.91 -8.57 -16.31
C GLU A 307 15.45 -8.08 -16.45
N GLY A 308 14.68 -8.67 -17.36
CA GLY A 308 13.24 -8.46 -17.48
C GLY A 308 12.46 -8.98 -16.27
N SER A 309 12.89 -10.09 -15.66
CA SER A 309 12.26 -10.66 -14.46
C SER A 309 12.35 -9.72 -13.26
N VAL A 310 13.50 -9.07 -13.07
CA VAL A 310 13.72 -8.09 -12.00
C VAL A 310 12.79 -6.88 -12.19
N ARG A 311 12.73 -6.34 -13.41
CA ARG A 311 11.87 -5.19 -13.74
C ARG A 311 10.37 -5.50 -13.64
N ASP A 312 9.95 -6.70 -14.03
CA ASP A 312 8.56 -7.16 -13.89
C ASP A 312 8.13 -7.18 -12.41
N LEU A 313 8.99 -7.69 -11.52
CA LEU A 313 8.71 -7.71 -10.08
C LEU A 313 8.72 -6.31 -9.45
N GLU A 314 9.59 -5.40 -9.90
CA GLU A 314 9.56 -4.00 -9.48
C GLU A 314 8.22 -3.34 -9.85
N GLN A 315 7.77 -3.53 -11.10
CA GLN A 315 6.49 -2.99 -11.55
C GLN A 315 5.30 -3.61 -10.83
N LEU A 316 5.33 -4.91 -10.50
CA LEU A 316 4.28 -5.55 -9.70
C LEU A 316 4.26 -5.02 -8.26
N GLY A 317 5.43 -4.73 -7.68
CA GLY A 317 5.54 -4.08 -6.36
C GLY A 317 5.01 -2.64 -6.39
N GLU A 318 5.42 -1.86 -7.38
CA GLU A 318 4.93 -0.49 -7.61
C GLU A 318 3.43 -0.46 -7.88
N ALA A 319 2.90 -1.42 -8.65
CA ALA A 319 1.47 -1.52 -8.92
C ALA A 319 0.68 -1.94 -7.69
N SER A 320 1.23 -2.78 -6.80
CA SER A 320 0.58 -3.11 -5.52
C SER A 320 0.58 -1.90 -4.57
N ALA A 321 1.69 -1.18 -4.49
CA ALA A 321 1.75 0.07 -3.77
C ALA A 321 0.76 1.07 -4.40
N ALA A 322 0.76 1.19 -5.73
CA ALA A 322 -0.16 2.04 -6.45
C ALA A 322 -1.61 1.61 -6.22
N GLU A 323 -2.00 0.34 -6.24
CA GLU A 323 -3.38 -0.09 -5.96
C GLU A 323 -3.81 0.31 -4.53
N ASP A 324 -2.91 0.22 -3.55
CA ASP A 324 -3.14 0.71 -2.17
C ASP A 324 -3.05 2.25 -2.05
N PHE A 325 -2.39 2.95 -2.99
CA PHE A 325 -2.32 4.41 -3.11
C PHE A 325 -3.37 5.00 -4.10
N GLU A 326 -3.98 4.19 -4.97
CA GLU A 326 -4.84 4.52 -6.12
C GLU A 326 -6.30 4.14 -5.88
N GLU A 327 -6.61 3.40 -4.82
CA GLU A 327 -7.91 3.57 -4.16
C GLU A 327 -8.01 4.93 -3.46
N GLY A 328 -7.88 6.04 -4.22
CA GLY A 328 -8.39 7.35 -3.78
C GLY A 328 -7.51 8.60 -3.88
N ALA A 329 -6.35 8.57 -4.53
CA ALA A 329 -5.52 9.77 -4.59
C ALA A 329 -6.19 10.95 -5.34
N TRP A 330 -6.33 12.06 -4.62
CA TRP A 330 -6.66 13.36 -5.20
C TRP A 330 -5.51 13.87 -6.06
N THR A 331 -5.77 14.24 -7.31
CA THR A 331 -4.80 14.99 -8.12
C THR A 331 -4.93 16.48 -7.83
N ALA A 332 -3.90 17.28 -8.12
CA ALA A 332 -3.97 18.74 -7.96
C ALA A 332 -5.13 19.36 -8.76
N GLU A 333 -5.38 18.81 -9.96
CA GLU A 333 -6.46 19.25 -10.87
C GLU A 333 -7.84 18.88 -10.32
N SER A 334 -8.04 17.61 -9.92
CA SER A 334 -9.33 17.14 -9.45
C SER A 334 -9.71 17.76 -8.09
N LEU A 335 -8.73 17.94 -7.21
CA LEU A 335 -8.88 18.64 -5.94
C LEU A 335 -9.22 20.12 -6.16
N THR A 336 -8.62 20.76 -7.17
CA THR A 336 -8.91 22.15 -7.51
C THR A 336 -10.37 22.31 -7.92
N VAL A 337 -10.84 21.51 -8.88
CA VAL A 337 -12.23 21.55 -9.36
C VAL A 337 -13.22 21.25 -8.22
N PHE A 338 -12.92 20.24 -7.40
CA PHE A 338 -13.74 19.87 -6.26
C PHE A 338 -13.84 21.00 -5.24
N MET A 339 -12.71 21.58 -4.85
CA MET A 339 -12.66 22.66 -3.85
C MET A 339 -13.37 23.91 -4.36
N ASP A 340 -13.29 24.23 -5.65
CA ASP A 340 -13.98 25.38 -6.23
C ASP A 340 -15.50 25.18 -6.25
N GLU A 341 -15.97 23.99 -6.61
CA GLU A 341 -17.40 23.68 -6.61
C GLU A 341 -17.96 23.55 -5.17
N LEU A 342 -17.16 23.01 -4.24
CA LEU A 342 -17.49 22.98 -2.82
C LEU A 342 -17.52 24.40 -2.23
N MET A 343 -16.63 25.29 -2.66
CA MET A 343 -16.62 26.69 -2.24
C MET A 343 -17.89 27.42 -2.69
N ARG A 344 -18.35 27.13 -3.91
CA ARG A 344 -19.58 27.73 -4.48
C ARG A 344 -20.84 27.28 -3.75
N ARG A 345 -20.92 26.01 -3.36
CA ARG A 345 -22.13 25.43 -2.72
C ARG A 345 -22.09 25.49 -1.20
N TYR A 346 -20.92 25.32 -0.59
CA TYR A 346 -20.75 25.10 0.85
C TYR A 346 -19.45 25.74 1.42
N PRO A 347 -19.35 27.09 1.44
CA PRO A 347 -18.16 27.83 1.93
C PRO A 347 -17.57 27.37 3.27
N SER A 348 -18.43 27.05 4.25
CA SER A 348 -17.99 26.65 5.59
C SER A 348 -17.21 25.34 5.62
N ARG A 349 -17.44 24.45 4.66
CA ARG A 349 -16.75 23.14 4.57
C ARG A 349 -15.37 23.28 3.99
N VAL A 350 -15.20 24.18 3.01
CA VAL A 350 -13.88 24.55 2.48
C VAL A 350 -13.01 25.13 3.58
N LYS A 351 -13.54 26.05 4.40
CA LYS A 351 -12.80 26.58 5.56
C LYS A 351 -12.34 25.49 6.52
N ALA A 352 -13.19 24.51 6.83
CA ALA A 352 -12.82 23.38 7.69
C ALA A 352 -11.73 22.50 7.06
N ILE A 353 -11.80 22.21 5.76
CA ILE A 353 -10.78 21.43 5.04
C ILE A 353 -9.43 22.16 4.99
N VAL A 354 -9.45 23.46 4.68
CA VAL A 354 -8.22 24.27 4.62
C VAL A 354 -7.60 24.44 6.01
N ALA A 355 -8.42 24.64 7.05
CA ALA A 355 -7.94 24.68 8.43
C ALA A 355 -7.35 23.33 8.87
N ALA A 356 -7.98 22.21 8.49
CA ALA A 356 -7.40 20.88 8.74
C ALA A 356 -6.04 20.74 8.06
N ALA A 357 -5.88 21.21 6.82
CA ALA A 357 -4.60 21.16 6.11
C ALA A 357 -3.52 22.04 6.77
N ALA A 358 -3.89 23.22 7.25
CA ALA A 358 -2.99 24.12 7.98
C ALA A 358 -2.51 23.49 9.30
N ASN A 359 -3.38 22.70 9.96
CA ASN A 359 -3.12 22.05 11.25
C ASN A 359 -2.66 20.58 11.11
N GLY A 360 -1.95 20.23 10.03
CA GLY A 360 -1.33 18.91 9.87
C GLY A 360 -2.31 17.76 9.60
N GLY A 361 -3.51 18.07 9.11
CA GLY A 361 -4.52 17.11 8.65
C GLY A 361 -5.76 16.98 9.53
N PHE A 362 -5.90 17.77 10.60
CA PHE A 362 -7.02 17.68 11.55
C PHE A 362 -7.57 19.05 11.95
N VAL A 363 -8.89 19.16 12.08
CA VAL A 363 -9.58 20.35 12.62
C VAL A 363 -10.52 19.93 13.74
N ASP A 364 -10.37 20.53 14.92
CA ASP A 364 -11.23 20.27 16.06
C ASP A 364 -12.63 20.89 15.90
N ARG A 365 -13.59 20.42 16.70
CA ARG A 365 -14.98 20.87 16.65
C ARG A 365 -15.15 22.38 16.89
N GLU A 366 -14.41 22.95 17.84
CA GLU A 366 -14.54 24.37 18.21
C GLU A 366 -14.09 25.25 17.05
N ALA A 367 -12.97 24.90 16.42
CA ALA A 367 -12.49 25.57 15.21
C ALA A 367 -13.53 25.51 14.08
N VAL A 368 -14.23 24.39 13.89
CA VAL A 368 -15.30 24.29 12.88
C VAL A 368 -16.48 25.21 13.20
N TYR A 369 -16.88 25.36 14.46
CA TYR A 369 -17.96 26.28 14.85
C TYR A 369 -17.59 27.74 14.58
N GLU A 370 -16.37 28.15 14.96
CA GLU A 370 -15.86 29.49 14.69
C GLU A 370 -15.81 29.79 13.18
N LEU A 371 -15.23 28.89 12.39
CA LEU A 371 -15.07 29.07 10.94
C LEU A 371 -16.40 29.09 10.19
N ALA A 372 -17.38 28.31 10.66
CA ALA A 372 -18.69 28.18 10.06
C ALA A 372 -19.73 29.18 10.61
N GLY A 373 -19.43 29.90 11.69
CA GLY A 373 -20.36 30.78 12.38
C GLY A 373 -21.56 30.03 12.97
N TYR A 374 -21.32 28.84 13.52
CA TYR A 374 -22.38 28.01 14.12
C TYR A 374 -22.47 28.24 15.63
N ASP A 375 -23.68 28.12 16.16
CA ASP A 375 -23.94 28.10 17.60
C ASP A 375 -23.35 26.82 18.22
N GLU A 376 -22.76 26.93 19.41
CA GLU A 376 -22.12 25.82 20.14
C GLU A 376 -23.07 24.65 20.44
N THR A 377 -24.39 24.91 20.48
CA THR A 377 -25.41 23.89 20.70
C THR A 377 -25.78 23.10 19.43
N ARG A 378 -25.28 23.52 18.26
CA ARG A 378 -25.63 22.90 16.97
C ARG A 378 -24.89 21.59 16.75
N ARG A 379 -25.65 20.51 16.53
CA ARG A 379 -25.08 19.22 16.13
C ARG A 379 -24.43 19.28 14.74
N LEU A 380 -23.20 18.76 14.60
CA LEU A 380 -22.50 18.60 13.31
C LEU A 380 -22.84 17.30 12.57
N ARG A 381 -23.96 16.66 12.93
CA ARG A 381 -24.42 15.43 12.27
C ARG A 381 -24.72 15.72 10.80
N GLY A 382 -24.09 14.95 9.90
CA GLY A 382 -24.23 15.15 8.45
C GLY A 382 -23.39 16.29 7.88
N PHE A 383 -22.44 16.87 8.63
CA PHE A 383 -21.56 17.93 8.13
C PHE A 383 -20.76 17.49 6.88
N THR A 384 -20.33 16.22 6.85
CA THR A 384 -19.60 15.58 5.74
C THR A 384 -20.49 15.08 4.61
N GLN A 385 -21.81 14.98 4.80
CA GLN A 385 -22.72 14.41 3.79
C GLN A 385 -22.66 15.18 2.45
N PRO A 386 -22.65 16.52 2.40
CA PRO A 386 -22.55 17.24 1.12
C PRO A 386 -21.22 17.04 0.39
N ILE A 387 -20.14 16.76 1.12
CA ILE A 387 -18.82 16.44 0.54
C ILE A 387 -18.92 15.11 -0.19
N GLY A 388 -19.46 14.08 0.48
CA GLY A 388 -19.67 12.76 -0.13
C GLY A 388 -20.70 12.74 -1.27
N THR A 389 -21.68 13.65 -1.27
CA THR A 389 -22.59 13.81 -2.42
C THR A 389 -21.88 14.45 -3.60
N LEU A 390 -21.12 15.53 -3.38
CA LEU A 390 -20.39 16.22 -4.45
C LEU A 390 -19.32 15.32 -5.08
N SER A 391 -18.63 14.51 -4.28
CA SER A 391 -17.63 13.55 -4.80
C SER A 391 -18.27 12.56 -5.77
N ARG A 392 -19.43 12.00 -5.41
CA ARG A 392 -20.17 11.06 -6.28
C ARG A 392 -20.67 11.72 -7.56
N ASP A 393 -21.14 12.98 -7.47
CA ASP A 393 -21.56 13.74 -8.66
C ASP A 393 -20.39 13.94 -9.63
N LEU A 394 -19.21 14.29 -9.12
CA LEU A 394 -18.01 14.54 -9.93
C LEU A 394 -17.36 13.25 -10.47
N GLN A 395 -17.49 12.13 -9.74
CA GLN A 395 -17.13 10.80 -10.26
C GLN A 395 -18.02 10.41 -11.43
N ALA A 396 -19.34 10.64 -11.35
CA ALA A 396 -20.29 10.28 -12.40
C ALA A 396 -20.04 10.99 -13.74
N VAL A 397 -19.44 12.19 -13.72
CA VAL A 397 -19.07 12.95 -14.92
C VAL A 397 -17.60 12.77 -15.33
N GLY A 398 -16.87 11.87 -14.65
CA GLY A 398 -15.48 11.52 -14.98
C GLY A 398 -14.44 12.59 -14.59
N VAL A 399 -14.79 13.53 -13.71
CA VAL A 399 -13.85 14.56 -13.19
C VAL A 399 -13.02 13.98 -12.04
N LEU A 400 -13.60 13.10 -11.24
CA LEU A 400 -12.89 12.31 -10.24
C LEU A 400 -12.74 10.87 -10.73
N THR A 401 -11.51 10.36 -10.74
CA THR A 401 -11.18 9.02 -11.26
C THR A 401 -10.80 8.01 -10.17
N GLY A 402 -10.77 8.41 -8.89
CA GLY A 402 -10.33 7.58 -7.75
C GLY A 402 -11.44 7.12 -6.79
N GLY A 403 -11.10 6.16 -5.93
CA GLY A 403 -12.00 5.43 -5.03
C GLY A 403 -12.37 6.08 -3.68
N GLU A 404 -11.65 7.12 -3.21
CA GLU A 404 -11.99 7.80 -1.94
C GLU A 404 -13.08 8.87 -2.14
N PRO A 405 -14.30 8.68 -1.60
CA PRO A 405 -15.38 9.66 -1.78
C PRO A 405 -15.31 10.84 -0.79
N PHE A 406 -14.41 10.81 0.19
CA PHE A 406 -14.52 11.65 1.38
C PHE A 406 -13.22 12.42 1.67
N LEU A 407 -13.12 13.64 1.11
CA LEU A 407 -12.05 14.59 1.44
C LEU A 407 -12.02 14.97 2.93
N LEU A 408 -13.11 14.73 3.67
CA LEU A 408 -13.26 15.10 5.08
C LEU A 408 -14.04 14.01 5.83
N THR A 409 -13.43 13.44 6.86
CA THR A 409 -13.98 12.34 7.67
C THR A 409 -14.21 12.79 9.10
N THR A 410 -15.31 12.36 9.71
CA THR A 410 -15.66 12.70 11.10
C THR A 410 -14.85 11.84 12.07
N VAL A 411 -14.24 12.46 13.09
CA VAL A 411 -13.58 11.77 14.21
C VAL A 411 -14.48 11.84 15.44
N TYR A 412 -14.84 10.70 16.03
CA TYR A 412 -15.67 10.62 17.24
C TYR A 412 -14.81 10.47 18.50
N GLY A 413 -15.26 11.04 19.62
CA GLY A 413 -14.48 11.10 20.86
C GLY A 413 -14.68 9.94 21.84
N HIS A 414 -15.72 9.12 21.69
CA HIS A 414 -16.02 7.99 22.58
C HIS A 414 -16.92 6.94 21.89
N ALA A 415 -16.64 5.66 22.12
CA ALA A 415 -17.42 4.53 21.58
C ALA A 415 -18.86 4.42 22.13
N VAL A 416 -19.12 5.00 23.30
CA VAL A 416 -20.39 4.84 24.03
C VAL A 416 -21.38 5.98 23.75
N ASP A 417 -20.91 7.12 23.22
CA ASP A 417 -21.76 8.24 22.82
C ASP A 417 -21.30 8.84 21.47
N PRO A 418 -21.52 8.13 20.35
CA PRO A 418 -21.12 8.55 19.00
C PRO A 418 -21.87 9.80 18.48
N SER A 419 -22.63 10.48 19.34
CA SER A 419 -23.50 11.60 18.97
C SER A 419 -22.75 12.95 18.84
N TRP A 420 -21.49 13.04 19.30
CA TRP A 420 -20.67 14.25 19.22
C TRP A 420 -19.34 14.01 18.48
N ALA A 421 -19.13 14.72 17.37
CA ALA A 421 -17.85 14.72 16.65
C ALA A 421 -16.78 15.49 17.46
N LYS A 422 -15.60 14.90 17.68
CA LYS A 422 -14.42 15.55 18.26
C LYS A 422 -13.77 16.53 17.26
N GLY A 423 -13.91 16.24 15.97
CA GLY A 423 -13.38 17.06 14.89
C GLY A 423 -13.48 16.32 13.56
N PHE A 424 -12.72 16.78 12.58
CA PHE A 424 -12.65 16.20 11.25
C PHE A 424 -11.20 16.06 10.77
N ARG A 425 -10.96 15.04 9.96
CA ARG A 425 -9.64 14.71 9.40
C ARG A 425 -9.70 14.71 7.88
N ILE A 426 -8.60 15.12 7.26
CA ILE A 426 -8.39 15.02 5.81
C ILE A 426 -7.26 14.03 5.51
N PRO A 427 -7.23 13.40 4.32
CA PRO A 427 -6.14 12.51 3.93
C PRO A 427 -4.78 13.22 3.94
N SER A 428 -3.70 12.56 4.39
CA SER A 428 -2.37 13.18 4.41
C SER A 428 -1.86 13.53 3.02
N ALA A 429 -2.27 12.78 2.00
CA ALA A 429 -1.90 12.99 0.60
C ALA A 429 -2.41 14.33 0.02
N VAL A 430 -3.51 14.88 0.53
CA VAL A 430 -4.05 16.16 0.05
C VAL A 430 -3.39 17.38 0.70
N ILE A 431 -2.70 17.22 1.84
CA ILE A 431 -2.12 18.34 2.59
C ILE A 431 -1.13 19.14 1.73
N PRO A 432 -0.16 18.53 1.02
CA PRO A 432 0.76 19.28 0.15
C PRO A 432 0.05 20.01 -0.99
N LEU A 433 -1.01 19.40 -1.54
CA LEU A 433 -1.79 19.97 -2.65
C LEU A 433 -2.59 21.20 -2.20
N LEU A 434 -3.24 21.11 -1.04
CA LEU A 434 -3.97 22.23 -0.43
C LEU A 434 -3.02 23.34 0.02
N ARG A 435 -1.85 22.98 0.56
CA ARG A 435 -0.82 23.95 0.94
C ARG A 435 -0.40 24.78 -0.27
N SER A 436 -0.06 24.12 -1.38
CA SER A 436 0.33 24.79 -2.64
C SER A 436 -0.70 25.83 -3.13
N LYS A 437 -2.00 25.55 -2.94
CA LYS A 437 -3.09 26.44 -3.41
C LYS A 437 -3.48 27.54 -2.42
N TYR A 438 -3.45 27.27 -1.11
CA TYR A 438 -4.06 28.15 -0.11
C TYR A 438 -3.05 28.83 0.82
N GLU A 439 -1.82 28.33 0.95
CA GLU A 439 -0.80 28.89 1.83
C GLU A 439 -0.50 30.36 1.47
N GLY A 440 -0.48 31.24 2.47
CA GLY A 440 -0.35 32.69 2.29
C GLY A 440 -1.63 33.42 1.85
N GLY A 441 -2.73 32.70 1.62
CA GLY A 441 -4.05 33.26 1.32
C GLY A 441 -4.90 33.53 2.57
N SER A 442 -6.01 34.25 2.40
CA SER A 442 -6.94 34.64 3.49
C SER A 442 -7.65 33.46 4.20
N LEU A 443 -7.64 32.27 3.58
CA LEU A 443 -8.25 31.05 4.13
C LEU A 443 -7.26 30.18 4.90
N TRP A 444 -5.95 30.44 4.81
CA TRP A 444 -4.91 29.64 5.46
C TRP A 444 -4.53 30.24 6.81
N GLN A 445 -5.20 29.77 7.87
CA GLN A 445 -4.96 30.20 9.24
C GLN A 445 -4.31 29.05 10.02
N THR A 446 -3.06 29.23 10.44
CA THR A 446 -2.38 28.34 11.36
C THR A 446 -2.75 28.74 12.78
N ARG A 447 -3.37 27.84 13.57
CA ARG A 447 -3.46 28.06 15.01
C ARG A 447 -2.08 27.77 15.59
N ASP A 448 -1.44 28.79 16.17
CA ASP A 448 -0.30 28.56 17.05
C ASP A 448 -0.75 27.61 18.17
N SER A 449 -0.05 26.50 18.32
CA SER A 449 -0.16 25.63 19.48
C SER A 449 0.28 26.42 20.71
N GLY A 450 -0.66 27.14 21.32
CA GLY A 450 -0.49 27.86 22.56
C GLY A 450 -0.16 26.90 23.70
N GLU A 451 1.08 27.02 24.17
CA GLU A 451 1.54 26.92 25.55
C GLU A 451 0.76 25.98 26.48
N ALA A 452 1.45 24.89 26.86
CA ALA A 452 1.22 24.20 28.11
C ALA A 452 1.04 25.22 29.24
N GLY A 453 -0.12 25.18 29.88
CA GLY A 453 -0.42 25.98 31.06
C GLY A 453 0.67 25.79 32.11
N SER A 454 1.46 26.84 32.31
CA SER A 454 2.29 27.01 33.49
C SER A 454 1.36 27.15 34.69
N GLU A 455 1.49 26.24 35.64
CA GLU A 455 0.92 26.38 36.98
C GLU A 455 1.41 27.70 37.59
N PRO A 456 0.53 28.56 38.13
CA PRO A 456 0.99 29.67 38.94
C PRO A 456 1.47 29.10 40.28
N SER A 457 2.75 29.33 40.57
CA SER A 457 3.34 29.12 41.89
C SER A 457 2.65 30.01 42.91
N ASP A 458 1.92 29.41 43.85
CA ASP A 458 1.49 30.08 45.08
C ASP A 458 2.73 30.38 45.94
N SER A 459 3.09 31.66 46.00
CA SER A 459 3.90 32.23 47.07
C SER A 459 3.55 33.71 47.24
N ASP A 460 2.55 33.98 48.08
CA ASP A 460 2.61 34.94 49.20
C ASP A 460 1.36 34.85 50.09
#